data_AF-A0A9X0WE85-F1
#
_entry.id   AF-A0A9X0WE85-F1
#
_cell.length_a   1.000
_cell.length_b   1.000
_cell.length_c   1.000
_cell.angle_alpha   90.00
_cell.angle_beta   90.00
_cell.angle_gamma   90.00
#
_symmetry.space_group_name_H-M   'P 1'
#
loop_
_entity.id
_entity.type
_entity.pdbx_description
1 polymer ?
#
loop_
_entity_poly.entity_id
_entity_poly.type
_entity_poly.pdbx_seq_one_letter_code
_entity_poly.pdbx_strand_id
1 'polypeptide(L)'
;MTSRFDMFPTMLVPDGSFMIDRRMGVYGYPIDIQAQFFAALCAASDLLDADEPANARYRDALHERLPHLAHHVRTYYWLDLERLNQIYRYGIDEYGPAAVNKFNIHPDAIPDWLMDWLPETGGYLLGNVGPGRLDYRYFAQGNLLACAAGLATEAQTAALMQLIAQRYDDLIGQMPLKLCFPALEGQDWRLLTGCDPKNRPWSYHNGGNWPVLLWLLALVGLRTGADELVERALSDAERRLVQDDWPEYYDGRRGRLVGQQARRRQTWSAAGYLVACQLLERPERIELLHLGRSVEGASCAAPV
;
A
#
# COMPACT_ATOMS: atom_id res chain seq x y z
N MET A 1 -1.01 -33.16 -1.63
CA MET A 1 -0.58 -31.78 -1.89
C MET A 1 -1.09 -31.38 -3.26
N THR A 2 -2.11 -30.54 -3.36
CA THR A 2 -2.38 -29.85 -4.63
C THR A 2 -1.16 -28.98 -4.91
N SER A 3 -0.38 -29.36 -5.93
CA SER A 3 0.70 -28.57 -6.47
C SER A 3 0.11 -27.25 -6.96
N ARG A 4 0.17 -26.21 -6.14
CA ARG A 4 -0.14 -24.86 -6.60
C ARG A 4 1.02 -24.43 -7.50
N PHE A 5 0.69 -23.92 -8.68
CA PHE A 5 1.68 -23.42 -9.65
C PHE A 5 2.29 -22.09 -9.23
N ASP A 6 1.71 -21.42 -8.22
CA ASP A 6 2.23 -20.17 -7.69
C ASP A 6 3.43 -20.44 -6.79
N MET A 7 4.58 -19.90 -7.19
CA MET A 7 5.87 -20.11 -6.52
C MET A 7 6.18 -19.01 -5.51
N PHE A 8 5.37 -17.95 -5.45
CA PHE A 8 5.58 -16.83 -4.54
C PHE A 8 4.73 -16.95 -3.27
N PRO A 9 5.19 -16.39 -2.13
CA PRO A 9 4.41 -16.37 -0.91
C PRO A 9 3.27 -15.35 -0.94
N THR A 10 3.20 -14.51 -1.98
CA THR A 10 2.13 -13.55 -2.25
C THR A 10 0.87 -14.22 -2.80
N MET A 11 -0.26 -13.51 -2.74
CA MET A 11 -1.54 -13.94 -3.28
C MET A 11 -1.74 -13.36 -4.69
N LEU A 12 -1.82 -14.25 -5.68
CA LEU A 12 -2.17 -13.90 -7.07
C LEU A 12 -3.65 -13.52 -7.19
N VAL A 13 -3.92 -12.36 -7.81
CA VAL A 13 -5.28 -11.86 -8.04
C VAL A 13 -5.49 -11.32 -9.47
N PRO A 14 -6.73 -11.35 -9.99
CA PRO A 14 -7.10 -10.60 -11.18
C PRO A 14 -7.08 -9.08 -10.90
N ASP A 15 -7.20 -8.28 -11.97
CA ASP A 15 -7.39 -6.83 -11.84
C ASP A 15 -8.74 -6.53 -11.15
N GLY A 16 -8.84 -5.39 -10.44
CA GLY A 16 -10.10 -4.97 -9.81
C GLY A 16 -10.54 -5.78 -8.58
N SER A 17 -9.60 -6.33 -7.79
CA SER A 17 -9.90 -7.31 -6.74
C SER A 17 -9.89 -6.79 -5.29
N PHE A 18 -9.82 -5.47 -5.08
CA PHE A 18 -9.81 -4.83 -3.75
C PHE A 18 -10.56 -3.50 -3.80
N MET A 19 -10.21 -2.51 -2.95
CA MET A 19 -10.81 -1.16 -2.98
C MET A 19 -10.86 -0.58 -4.41
N ILE A 20 -9.81 -0.83 -5.20
CA ILE A 20 -9.83 -0.60 -6.64
C ILE A 20 -10.59 -1.78 -7.27
N ASP A 21 -11.88 -1.60 -7.50
CA ASP A 21 -12.79 -2.63 -8.04
C ASP A 21 -12.94 -2.57 -9.58
N ARG A 22 -12.01 -1.87 -10.25
CA ARG A 22 -11.99 -1.66 -11.70
C ARG A 22 -10.60 -1.92 -12.26
N ARG A 23 -10.53 -2.14 -13.58
CA ARG A 23 -9.27 -2.39 -14.28
C ARG A 23 -8.32 -1.18 -14.16
N MET A 24 -7.20 -1.37 -13.47
CA MET A 24 -6.21 -0.32 -13.18
C MET A 24 -4.76 -0.81 -13.34
N GLY A 25 -4.58 -1.97 -13.96
CA GLY A 25 -3.28 -2.64 -14.04
C GLY A 25 -2.83 -3.17 -12.69
N VAL A 26 -3.75 -3.49 -11.77
CA VAL A 26 -3.43 -3.99 -10.42
C VAL A 26 -3.58 -5.51 -10.29
N TYR A 27 -3.59 -6.23 -11.42
CA TYR A 27 -3.48 -7.70 -11.45
C TYR A 27 -2.11 -8.18 -10.99
N GLY A 28 -1.99 -9.47 -10.64
CA GLY A 28 -0.73 -10.05 -10.16
C GLY A 28 -0.68 -10.04 -8.64
N TYR A 29 0.27 -9.31 -8.08
CA TYR A 29 0.54 -9.29 -6.64
C TYR A 29 0.51 -7.84 -6.10
N PRO A 30 -0.65 -7.16 -6.10
CA PRO A 30 -0.72 -5.78 -5.65
C PRO A 30 -0.50 -5.68 -4.13
N ILE A 31 0.24 -4.65 -3.70
CA ILE A 31 0.59 -4.46 -2.27
C ILE A 31 -0.64 -4.35 -1.36
N ASP A 32 -1.73 -3.76 -1.86
CA ASP A 32 -3.01 -3.68 -1.13
C ASP A 32 -3.53 -5.07 -0.71
N ILE A 33 -3.50 -6.04 -1.62
CA ILE A 33 -3.88 -7.43 -1.30
C ILE A 33 -2.85 -8.06 -0.38
N GLN A 34 -1.55 -7.84 -0.59
CA GLN A 34 -0.54 -8.49 0.24
C GLN A 34 -0.58 -7.99 1.69
N ALA A 35 -0.81 -6.69 1.89
CA ALA A 35 -0.98 -6.09 3.21
C ALA A 35 -2.27 -6.57 3.90
N GLN A 36 -3.39 -6.63 3.18
CA GLN A 36 -4.65 -7.20 3.69
C GLN A 36 -4.50 -8.68 4.03
N PHE A 37 -3.83 -9.45 3.17
CA PHE A 37 -3.59 -10.86 3.38
C PHE A 37 -2.74 -11.09 4.63
N PHE A 38 -1.63 -10.36 4.77
CA PHE A 38 -0.80 -10.43 5.97
C PHE A 38 -1.58 -10.07 7.25
N ALA A 39 -2.33 -8.97 7.24
CA ALA A 39 -3.15 -8.57 8.39
C ALA A 39 -4.19 -9.63 8.76
N ALA A 40 -4.83 -10.25 7.76
CA ALA A 40 -5.79 -11.33 7.97
C ALA A 40 -5.12 -12.61 8.53
N LEU A 41 -3.91 -12.95 8.07
CA LEU A 41 -3.16 -14.08 8.62
C LEU A 41 -2.74 -13.83 10.08
N CYS A 42 -2.33 -12.61 10.44
CA CYS A 42 -2.07 -12.24 11.83
C CYS A 42 -3.32 -12.42 12.69
N ALA A 43 -4.46 -11.83 12.26
CA ALA A 43 -5.73 -11.98 12.98
C ALA A 43 -6.17 -13.44 13.09
N ALA A 44 -6.01 -14.25 12.04
CA ALA A 44 -6.32 -15.68 12.08
C ALA A 44 -5.44 -16.42 13.09
N SER A 45 -4.16 -16.05 13.21
CA SER A 45 -3.28 -16.66 14.21
C SER A 45 -3.69 -16.33 15.64
N ASP A 46 -4.36 -15.21 15.88
CA ASP A 46 -4.82 -14.81 17.21
C ASP A 46 -6.21 -15.41 17.54
N LEU A 47 -7.02 -15.69 16.52
CA LEU A 47 -8.38 -16.23 16.64
C LEU A 47 -8.45 -17.77 16.64
N LEU A 48 -7.47 -18.46 16.05
CA LEU A 48 -7.46 -19.92 16.00
C LEU A 48 -7.10 -20.52 17.36
N ASP A 49 -8.06 -21.23 17.95
CA ASP A 49 -7.87 -21.96 19.21
C ASP A 49 -6.74 -22.99 19.08
N ALA A 50 -5.78 -22.93 20.00
CA ALA A 50 -4.62 -23.80 20.05
C ALA A 50 -4.96 -25.21 20.55
N ASP A 51 -6.04 -25.35 21.32
CA ASP A 51 -6.45 -26.61 21.93
C ASP A 51 -7.35 -27.45 21.01
N GLU A 52 -7.93 -26.84 19.97
CA GLU A 52 -8.75 -27.53 18.97
C GLU A 52 -7.85 -28.24 17.92
N PRO A 53 -7.79 -29.60 17.90
CA PRO A 53 -6.91 -30.33 16.99
C PRO A 53 -7.22 -30.09 15.52
N ALA A 54 -8.47 -29.77 15.15
CA ALA A 54 -8.85 -29.43 13.78
C ALA A 54 -8.11 -28.18 13.25
N ASN A 55 -7.61 -27.31 14.14
CA ASN A 55 -6.91 -26.09 13.79
C ASN A 55 -5.40 -26.30 13.52
N ALA A 56 -4.82 -27.44 13.89
CA ALA A 56 -3.38 -27.67 13.81
C ALA A 56 -2.80 -27.37 12.42
N ARG A 57 -3.42 -27.92 11.36
CA ARG A 57 -2.98 -27.70 9.97
C ARG A 57 -3.00 -26.23 9.53
N TYR A 58 -3.91 -25.43 10.07
CA TYR A 58 -4.02 -24.00 9.71
C TYR A 58 -2.97 -23.19 10.46
N ARG A 59 -2.74 -23.52 11.74
CA ARG A 59 -1.66 -22.91 12.52
C ARG A 59 -0.29 -23.19 11.91
N ASP A 60 -0.03 -24.43 11.50
CA ASP A 60 1.22 -24.79 10.81
C ASP A 60 1.40 -23.98 9.52
N ALA A 61 0.34 -23.89 8.70
CA ALA A 61 0.38 -23.10 7.47
C ALA A 61 0.57 -21.59 7.73
N LEU A 62 0.04 -21.06 8.83
CA LEU A 62 0.26 -19.66 9.25
C LEU A 62 1.70 -19.43 9.68
N HIS A 63 2.25 -20.33 10.51
CA HIS A 63 3.64 -20.29 10.96
C HIS A 63 4.63 -20.36 9.79
N GLU A 64 4.30 -21.09 8.72
CA GLU A 64 5.12 -21.12 7.50
C GLU A 64 4.91 -19.85 6.64
N ARG A 65 3.66 -19.46 6.36
CA ARG A 65 3.35 -18.40 5.39
C ARG A 65 3.70 -17.00 5.86
N LEU A 66 3.40 -16.64 7.11
CA LEU A 66 3.61 -15.29 7.65
C LEU A 66 5.05 -14.79 7.48
N PRO A 67 6.09 -15.53 7.93
CA PRO A 67 7.46 -15.06 7.80
C PRO A 67 7.97 -15.00 6.35
N HIS A 68 7.57 -15.96 5.50
CA HIS A 68 7.93 -15.92 4.08
C HIS A 68 7.29 -14.74 3.34
N LEU A 69 6.02 -14.43 3.63
CA LEU A 69 5.35 -13.25 3.08
C LEU A 69 6.02 -11.96 3.59
N ALA A 70 6.32 -11.88 4.88
CA ALA A 70 6.98 -10.72 5.47
C ALA A 70 8.35 -10.47 4.84
N HIS A 71 9.19 -11.50 4.75
CA HIS A 71 10.50 -11.40 4.11
C HIS A 71 10.36 -10.95 2.65
N HIS A 72 9.47 -11.59 1.89
CA HIS A 72 9.28 -11.27 0.49
C HIS A 72 8.85 -9.82 0.26
N VAL A 73 7.87 -9.31 1.02
CA VAL A 73 7.42 -7.92 0.89
C VAL A 73 8.51 -6.94 1.33
N ARG A 74 9.11 -7.15 2.51
CA ARG A 74 10.17 -6.26 3.05
C ARG A 74 11.38 -6.16 2.12
N THR A 75 11.72 -7.23 1.42
CA THR A 75 12.91 -7.29 0.55
C THR A 75 12.62 -6.86 -0.89
N TYR A 76 11.53 -7.31 -1.49
CA TYR A 76 11.30 -7.14 -2.93
C TYR A 76 10.35 -6.02 -3.29
N TYR A 77 9.45 -5.61 -2.38
CA TYR A 77 8.54 -4.50 -2.62
C TYR A 77 9.14 -3.18 -2.14
N TRP A 78 10.07 -3.19 -1.18
CA TRP A 78 10.65 -1.96 -0.67
C TRP A 78 11.42 -1.20 -1.76
N LEU A 79 11.16 0.11 -1.84
CA LEU A 79 11.85 1.02 -2.73
C LEU A 79 12.20 2.32 -1.98
N ASP A 80 13.50 2.57 -1.89
CA ASP A 80 14.12 3.83 -1.54
C ASP A 80 15.20 4.16 -2.60
N LEU A 81 15.92 5.26 -2.43
CA LEU A 81 16.92 5.69 -3.41
C LEU A 81 18.09 4.70 -3.53
N GLU A 82 18.48 4.04 -2.43
CA GLU A 82 19.51 3.00 -2.46
C GLU A 82 19.05 1.82 -3.32
N ARG A 83 17.82 1.33 -3.08
CA ARG A 83 17.26 0.21 -3.82
C ARG A 83 17.00 0.57 -5.28
N LEU A 84 16.55 1.79 -5.58
CA LEU A 84 16.39 2.27 -6.95
C LEU A 84 17.73 2.27 -7.70
N ASN A 85 18.80 2.73 -7.05
CA ASN A 85 20.16 2.69 -7.61
C ASN A 85 20.64 1.26 -7.90
N GLN A 86 20.27 0.28 -7.06
CA GLN A 86 20.56 -1.13 -7.33
C GLN A 86 19.80 -1.63 -8.56
N ILE A 87 18.49 -1.36 -8.65
CA ILE A 87 17.64 -1.78 -9.79
C ILE A 87 18.13 -1.15 -11.09
N TYR A 88 18.49 0.14 -11.08
CA TYR A 88 19.04 0.86 -12.24
C TYR A 88 20.31 0.21 -12.79
N ARG A 89 21.05 -0.56 -11.97
CA ARG A 89 22.31 -1.20 -12.32
C ARG A 89 22.18 -2.71 -12.55
N TYR A 90 20.96 -3.24 -12.62
CA TYR A 90 20.76 -4.68 -12.79
C TYR A 90 21.36 -5.19 -14.10
N GLY A 91 21.99 -6.36 -14.01
CA GLY A 91 22.14 -7.25 -15.15
C GLY A 91 20.78 -7.84 -15.54
N ILE A 92 20.64 -8.15 -16.82
CA ILE A 92 19.47 -8.84 -17.36
C ILE A 92 19.81 -10.29 -17.68
N ASP A 93 18.79 -11.13 -17.81
CA ASP A 93 18.89 -12.56 -18.16
C ASP A 93 19.75 -13.37 -17.17
N GLU A 94 19.74 -12.98 -15.89
CA GLU A 94 20.39 -13.72 -14.81
C GLU A 94 19.65 -15.04 -14.53
N TYR A 95 20.40 -16.13 -14.35
CA TYR A 95 19.86 -17.45 -14.04
C TYR A 95 20.51 -18.06 -12.80
N GLY A 96 19.70 -18.72 -11.97
CA GLY A 96 20.13 -19.48 -10.82
C GLY A 96 19.89 -18.80 -9.46
N PRO A 97 20.14 -19.52 -8.36
CA PRO A 97 19.82 -19.05 -7.01
C PRO A 97 20.66 -17.84 -6.54
N ALA A 98 21.79 -17.58 -7.20
CA ALA A 98 22.66 -16.44 -6.90
C ALA A 98 22.28 -15.14 -7.64
N ALA A 99 21.26 -15.17 -8.52
CA ALA A 99 20.82 -13.98 -9.26
C ALA A 99 20.45 -12.83 -8.32
N VAL A 100 20.93 -11.63 -8.61
CA VAL A 100 20.56 -10.39 -7.90
C VAL A 100 19.22 -9.89 -8.45
N ASN A 101 19.05 -9.92 -9.77
CA ASN A 101 17.82 -9.53 -10.46
C ASN A 101 16.81 -10.70 -10.48
N LYS A 102 16.25 -11.04 -9.31
CA LYS A 102 15.36 -12.20 -9.12
C LYS A 102 14.14 -12.25 -10.05
N PHE A 103 13.69 -11.10 -10.54
CA PHE A 103 12.49 -10.98 -11.36
C PHE A 103 12.78 -10.62 -12.83
N ASN A 104 14.06 -10.59 -13.24
CA ASN A 104 14.48 -10.15 -14.58
C ASN A 104 13.89 -8.79 -14.98
N ILE A 105 14.01 -7.80 -14.09
CA ILE A 105 13.54 -6.44 -14.33
C ILE A 105 14.51 -5.74 -15.27
N HIS A 106 13.97 -5.15 -16.34
CA HIS A 106 14.73 -4.29 -17.24
C HIS A 106 14.87 -2.90 -16.62
N PRO A 107 16.10 -2.37 -16.42
CA PRO A 107 16.31 -1.02 -15.88
C PRO A 107 15.61 0.08 -16.68
N ASP A 108 15.50 -0.08 -18.00
CA ASP A 108 14.80 0.86 -18.89
C ASP A 108 13.29 0.97 -18.61
N ALA A 109 12.72 0.07 -17.79
CA ALA A 109 11.33 0.15 -17.34
C ALA A 109 11.13 1.08 -16.13
N ILE A 110 12.21 1.63 -15.54
CA ILE A 110 12.11 2.65 -14.49
C ILE A 110 11.51 3.93 -15.12
N PRO A 111 10.39 4.45 -14.60
CA PRO A 111 9.76 5.60 -15.20
C PRO A 111 10.47 6.90 -14.83
N ASP A 112 10.56 7.83 -15.79
CA ASP A 112 11.31 9.10 -15.64
C ASP A 112 10.91 9.89 -14.39
N TRP A 113 9.61 9.93 -14.07
CA TRP A 113 9.10 10.69 -12.93
C TRP A 113 9.66 10.22 -11.58
N LEU A 114 10.05 8.96 -11.47
CA LEU A 114 10.42 8.36 -10.19
C LEU A 114 11.76 8.87 -9.67
N MET A 115 12.71 9.13 -10.57
CA MET A 115 14.06 9.57 -10.20
C MET A 115 14.03 10.94 -9.50
N ASP A 116 13.18 11.85 -9.99
CA ASP A 116 13.00 13.17 -9.39
C ASP A 116 12.04 13.13 -8.18
N TRP A 117 11.09 12.19 -8.19
CA TRP A 117 10.06 12.11 -7.17
C TRP A 117 10.54 11.41 -5.90
N LEU A 118 11.44 10.44 -5.95
CA LEU A 118 11.91 9.75 -4.75
C LEU A 118 12.89 10.66 -3.96
N PRO A 119 12.62 10.99 -2.67
CA PRO A 119 13.52 11.82 -1.88
C PRO A 119 14.80 11.08 -1.46
N GLU A 120 15.82 11.83 -1.01
CA GLU A 120 17.04 11.24 -0.42
C GLU A 120 16.75 10.44 0.85
N THR A 121 15.77 10.88 1.64
CA THR A 121 15.31 10.21 2.85
C THR A 121 13.83 9.84 2.69
N GLY A 122 13.54 8.55 2.74
CA GLY A 122 12.19 8.03 2.60
C GLY A 122 12.11 6.89 1.59
N GLY A 123 10.95 6.24 1.57
CA GLY A 123 10.72 5.09 0.70
C GLY A 123 9.30 4.55 0.87
N TYR A 124 8.93 3.60 0.02
CA TYR A 124 7.61 2.98 0.07
C TYR A 124 7.68 1.55 -0.49
N LEU A 125 6.63 0.79 -0.24
CA LEU A 125 6.40 -0.51 -0.86
C LEU A 125 5.76 -0.28 -2.25
N LEU A 126 6.44 -0.76 -3.29
CA LEU A 126 6.00 -0.80 -4.69
C LEU A 126 4.56 -1.31 -4.81
N GLY A 127 3.84 -0.81 -5.81
CA GLY A 127 2.46 -1.21 -6.06
C GLY A 127 2.29 -2.68 -6.41
N ASN A 128 3.28 -3.29 -7.07
CA ASN A 128 3.24 -4.66 -7.55
C ASN A 128 4.64 -5.18 -7.88
N VAL A 129 4.89 -6.47 -7.64
CA VAL A 129 6.14 -7.15 -7.99
C VAL A 129 5.81 -8.49 -8.62
N GLY A 130 6.29 -8.75 -9.83
CA GLY A 130 6.11 -10.01 -10.52
C GLY A 130 7.17 -10.27 -11.59
N PRO A 131 7.10 -11.43 -12.28
CA PRO A 131 8.07 -11.79 -13.32
C PRO A 131 8.12 -10.74 -14.43
N GLY A 132 9.30 -10.14 -14.64
CA GLY A 132 9.56 -9.09 -15.62
C GLY A 132 8.83 -7.76 -15.35
N ARG A 133 8.29 -7.55 -14.15
CA ARG A 133 7.42 -6.41 -13.86
C ARG A 133 7.55 -5.89 -12.44
N LEU A 134 7.87 -4.59 -12.33
CA LEU A 134 7.61 -3.79 -11.14
C LEU A 134 6.59 -2.71 -11.48
N ASP A 135 5.59 -2.52 -10.61
CA ASP A 135 4.71 -1.35 -10.67
C ASP A 135 5.22 -0.32 -9.66
N TYR A 136 5.87 0.71 -10.18
CA TYR A 136 6.46 1.79 -9.38
C TYR A 136 5.43 2.78 -8.85
N ARG A 137 4.13 2.60 -9.08
CA ARG A 137 3.14 3.51 -8.47
C ARG A 137 3.10 3.29 -6.95
N TYR A 138 3.04 4.39 -6.22
CA TYR A 138 2.71 4.39 -4.80
C TYR A 138 1.22 4.08 -4.63
N PHE A 139 0.87 3.25 -3.64
CA PHE A 139 -0.52 2.98 -3.24
C PHE A 139 -0.69 3.19 -1.73
N ALA A 140 -1.56 4.14 -1.35
CA ALA A 140 -1.68 4.60 0.02
C ALA A 140 -2.21 3.52 0.97
N GLN A 141 -3.29 2.84 0.61
CA GLN A 141 -3.89 1.84 1.48
C GLN A 141 -2.93 0.66 1.72
N GLY A 142 -2.33 0.09 0.67
CA GLY A 142 -1.35 -0.99 0.82
C GLY A 142 -0.15 -0.61 1.70
N ASN A 143 0.42 0.59 1.50
CA ASN A 143 1.57 1.06 2.29
C ASN A 143 1.21 1.30 3.77
N LEU A 144 0.12 2.05 4.02
CA LEU A 144 -0.29 2.37 5.39
C LEU A 144 -0.78 1.14 6.14
N LEU A 145 -1.52 0.23 5.47
CA LEU A 145 -1.95 -1.02 6.08
C LEU A 145 -0.77 -1.96 6.36
N ALA A 146 0.24 -2.01 5.48
CA ALA A 146 1.44 -2.79 5.73
C ALA A 146 2.18 -2.29 6.99
N CYS A 147 2.27 -0.97 7.17
CA CYS A 147 2.83 -0.38 8.39
C CYS A 147 1.95 -0.69 9.62
N ALA A 148 0.64 -0.46 9.51
CA ALA A 148 -0.31 -0.71 10.59
C ALA A 148 -0.37 -2.19 11.01
N ALA A 149 -0.20 -3.14 10.09
CA ALA A 149 -0.23 -4.56 10.39
C ALA A 149 1.09 -5.09 10.97
N GLY A 150 2.20 -4.35 10.87
CA GLY A 150 3.55 -4.82 11.22
C GLY A 150 4.26 -5.58 10.09
N LEU A 151 3.74 -5.48 8.86
CA LEU A 151 4.37 -6.05 7.66
C LEU A 151 5.62 -5.26 7.26
N ALA A 152 5.53 -3.93 7.23
CA ALA A 152 6.71 -3.08 7.08
C ALA A 152 7.54 -3.07 8.38
N THR A 153 8.86 -2.95 8.28
CA THR A 153 9.70 -2.75 9.48
C THR A 153 9.49 -1.35 10.06
N GLU A 154 9.96 -1.11 11.29
CA GLU A 154 9.91 0.23 11.90
C GLU A 154 10.67 1.27 11.05
N ALA A 155 11.85 0.91 10.53
CA ALA A 155 12.63 1.77 9.65
C ALA A 155 11.89 2.08 8.33
N GLN A 156 11.25 1.08 7.72
CA GLN A 156 10.44 1.27 6.52
C GLN A 156 9.21 2.15 6.79
N THR A 157 8.60 1.98 7.96
CA THR A 157 7.43 2.76 8.38
C THR A 157 7.83 4.23 8.60
N ALA A 158 8.94 4.50 9.28
CA ALA A 158 9.46 5.85 9.46
C ALA A 158 9.82 6.50 8.11
N ALA A 159 10.47 5.76 7.21
CA ALA A 159 10.81 6.22 5.87
C ALA A 159 9.56 6.51 5.00
N LEU A 160 8.48 5.74 5.15
CA LEU A 160 7.21 6.03 4.51
C LEU A 160 6.62 7.36 5.00
N MET A 161 6.63 7.61 6.31
CA MET A 161 6.12 8.86 6.87
C MET A 161 6.95 10.07 6.44
N GLN A 162 8.27 9.91 6.31
CA GLN A 162 9.16 10.92 5.72
C GLN A 162 8.84 11.20 4.25
N LEU A 163 8.58 10.16 3.45
CA LEU A 163 8.14 10.32 2.06
C LEU A 163 6.84 11.11 1.97
N ILE A 164 5.83 10.75 2.78
CA ILE A 164 4.53 11.45 2.80
C ILE A 164 4.71 12.91 3.19
N ALA A 165 5.56 13.21 4.19
CA ALA A 165 5.85 14.58 4.59
C ALA A 165 6.56 15.38 3.47
N GLN A 166 7.55 14.80 2.79
CA GLN A 166 8.32 15.47 1.73
C GLN A 166 7.58 15.57 0.39
N ARG A 167 6.60 14.71 0.16
CA ARG A 167 5.71 14.71 -1.02
C ARG A 167 4.28 15.04 -0.64
N TYR A 168 4.12 15.89 0.39
CA TYR A 168 2.81 16.29 0.93
C TYR A 168 1.87 16.79 -0.18
N ASP A 169 2.35 17.68 -1.07
CA ASP A 169 1.54 18.26 -2.14
C ASP A 169 0.99 17.21 -3.14
N ASP A 170 1.71 16.11 -3.34
CA ASP A 170 1.34 15.04 -4.28
C ASP A 170 0.48 13.95 -3.63
N LEU A 171 0.84 13.55 -2.40
CA LEU A 171 0.23 12.43 -1.69
C LEU A 171 -0.95 12.84 -0.79
N ILE A 172 -1.00 14.11 -0.37
CA ILE A 172 -2.10 14.70 0.40
C ILE A 172 -2.74 15.84 -0.39
N GLY A 173 -1.96 16.84 -0.81
CA GLY A 173 -2.46 18.00 -1.54
C GLY A 173 -3.45 18.83 -0.70
N GLN A 174 -4.62 19.12 -1.25
CA GLN A 174 -5.70 19.85 -0.56
C GLN A 174 -6.83 18.93 -0.06
N MET A 175 -6.62 17.61 -0.11
CA MET A 175 -7.55 16.62 0.43
C MET A 175 -6.82 15.29 0.66
N PRO A 176 -6.60 14.85 1.90
CA PRO A 176 -6.02 13.54 2.15
C PRO A 176 -6.98 12.40 1.73
N LEU A 177 -6.53 11.23 1.31
CA LEU A 177 -5.19 10.92 0.79
C LEU A 177 -5.28 10.49 -0.68
N LYS A 178 -4.23 10.77 -1.45
CA LYS A 178 -4.08 10.25 -2.82
C LYS A 178 -4.09 8.72 -2.80
N LEU A 179 -5.03 8.08 -3.51
CA LEU A 179 -5.14 6.61 -3.50
C LEU A 179 -3.91 5.94 -4.11
N CYS A 180 -3.47 6.44 -5.26
CA CYS A 180 -2.23 6.03 -5.91
C CYS A 180 -1.54 7.20 -6.60
N PHE A 181 -0.21 7.13 -6.73
CA PHE A 181 0.58 8.16 -7.40
C PHE A 181 1.68 7.56 -8.29
N PRO A 182 1.92 8.12 -9.49
CA PRO A 182 1.09 9.11 -10.18
C PRO A 182 -0.17 8.46 -10.80
N ALA A 183 -1.03 9.29 -11.39
CA ALA A 183 -2.10 8.78 -12.26
C ALA A 183 -1.52 8.24 -13.58
N LEU A 184 -2.15 7.20 -14.11
CA LEU A 184 -1.96 6.76 -15.49
C LEU A 184 -2.53 7.82 -16.44
N GLU A 185 -1.72 8.24 -17.42
CA GLU A 185 -2.10 9.23 -18.45
C GLU A 185 -1.90 8.66 -19.85
N GLY A 186 -2.44 9.34 -20.87
CA GLY A 186 -2.14 9.07 -22.28
C GLY A 186 -2.31 7.60 -22.71
N GLN A 187 -1.22 6.99 -23.18
CA GLN A 187 -1.22 5.61 -23.66
C GLN A 187 -1.38 4.59 -22.53
N ASP A 188 -0.75 4.82 -21.37
CA ASP A 188 -0.84 3.91 -20.23
C ASP A 188 -2.27 3.83 -19.70
N TRP A 189 -2.96 4.98 -19.62
CA TRP A 189 -4.38 5.00 -19.27
C TRP A 189 -5.22 4.17 -20.25
N ARG A 190 -5.00 4.32 -21.56
CA ARG A 190 -5.74 3.56 -22.58
C ARG A 190 -5.48 2.05 -22.47
N LEU A 191 -4.21 1.66 -22.33
CA LEU A 191 -3.80 0.25 -22.32
C LEU A 191 -4.18 -0.47 -21.02
N LEU A 192 -3.86 0.13 -19.88
CA LEU A 192 -4.02 -0.52 -18.57
C LEU A 192 -5.45 -0.47 -18.07
N THR A 193 -6.19 0.61 -18.32
CA THR A 193 -7.59 0.73 -17.87
C THR A 193 -8.60 0.27 -18.92
N GLY A 194 -8.21 0.17 -20.19
CA GLY A 194 -9.14 -0.08 -21.30
C GLY A 194 -10.01 1.13 -21.61
N CYS A 195 -9.44 2.34 -21.53
CA CYS A 195 -10.14 3.61 -21.71
C CYS A 195 -11.31 3.82 -20.72
N ASP A 196 -11.16 3.36 -19.47
CA ASP A 196 -12.22 3.45 -18.47
C ASP A 196 -12.57 4.92 -18.16
N PRO A 197 -13.79 5.39 -18.49
CA PRO A 197 -14.15 6.80 -18.35
C PRO A 197 -14.30 7.25 -16.90
N LYS A 198 -14.43 6.34 -15.93
CA LYS A 198 -14.49 6.69 -14.50
C LYS A 198 -13.09 6.93 -13.91
N ASN A 199 -12.09 6.23 -14.45
CA ASN A 199 -10.69 6.27 -14.04
C ASN A 199 -9.84 7.17 -14.95
N ARG A 200 -10.37 8.34 -15.32
CA ARG A 200 -9.59 9.37 -16.03
C ARG A 200 -8.38 9.79 -15.18
N PRO A 201 -7.33 10.35 -15.79
CA PRO A 201 -6.19 10.89 -15.04
C PRO A 201 -6.62 11.76 -13.86
N TRP A 202 -6.12 11.43 -12.68
CA TRP A 202 -6.39 12.12 -11.43
C TRP A 202 -7.86 12.05 -10.99
N SER A 203 -8.55 10.96 -11.31
CA SER A 203 -9.95 10.73 -10.95
C SER A 203 -10.19 9.34 -10.39
N TYR A 204 -11.07 9.26 -9.39
CA TYR A 204 -11.53 8.00 -8.79
C TYR A 204 -10.35 7.11 -8.35
N HIS A 205 -10.17 5.91 -8.93
CA HIS A 205 -9.03 5.06 -8.57
C HIS A 205 -7.71 5.51 -9.18
N ASN A 206 -7.76 6.24 -10.30
CA ASN A 206 -6.58 6.67 -11.03
C ASN A 206 -6.02 7.98 -10.49
N GLY A 207 -5.53 7.95 -9.25
CA GLY A 207 -4.94 9.11 -8.59
C GLY A 207 -5.96 10.13 -8.06
N GLY A 208 -7.18 9.69 -7.73
CA GLY A 208 -8.10 10.49 -6.91
C GLY A 208 -7.69 10.52 -5.44
N ASN A 209 -8.21 11.49 -4.68
CA ASN A 209 -8.01 11.61 -3.24
C ASN A 209 -9.23 11.05 -2.49
N TRP A 210 -8.99 10.21 -1.49
CA TRP A 210 -9.99 9.42 -0.78
C TRP A 210 -9.95 9.70 0.73
N PRO A 211 -10.93 10.46 1.28
CA PRO A 211 -10.95 10.84 2.68
C PRO A 211 -11.02 9.66 3.66
N VAL A 212 -11.58 8.53 3.23
CA VAL A 212 -11.62 7.30 4.04
C VAL A 212 -10.23 6.87 4.51
N LEU A 213 -9.16 7.18 3.78
CA LEU A 213 -7.80 6.75 4.16
C LEU A 213 -7.21 7.50 5.36
N LEU A 214 -7.86 8.57 5.84
CA LEU A 214 -7.41 9.37 6.98
C LEU A 214 -7.20 8.52 8.25
N TRP A 215 -8.03 7.51 8.50
CA TRP A 215 -7.88 6.70 9.71
C TRP A 215 -6.58 5.87 9.69
N LEU A 216 -6.16 5.39 8.52
CA LEU A 216 -4.89 4.67 8.36
C LEU A 216 -3.70 5.61 8.54
N LEU A 217 -3.77 6.83 7.99
CA LEU A 217 -2.73 7.84 8.17
C LEU A 217 -2.59 8.20 9.65
N ALA A 218 -3.69 8.43 10.36
CA ALA A 218 -3.68 8.74 11.79
C ALA A 218 -3.13 7.58 12.62
N LEU A 219 -3.55 6.35 12.31
CA LEU A 219 -3.07 5.14 12.97
C LEU A 219 -1.54 4.98 12.87
N VAL A 220 -1.00 5.09 11.67
CA VAL A 220 0.45 4.97 11.44
C VAL A 220 1.18 6.19 12.00
N GLY A 221 0.63 7.38 11.83
CA GLY A 221 1.19 8.62 12.36
C GLY A 221 1.43 8.56 13.86
N LEU A 222 0.42 8.17 14.64
CA LEU A 222 0.53 7.99 16.09
C LEU A 222 1.63 7.01 16.49
N ARG A 223 1.77 5.89 15.79
CA ARG A 223 2.81 4.88 16.07
C ARG A 223 4.23 5.37 15.78
N THR A 224 4.34 6.35 14.89
CA THR A 224 5.62 6.94 14.48
C THR A 224 5.92 8.28 15.14
N GLY A 225 5.00 8.83 15.93
CA GLY A 225 5.10 10.19 16.47
C GLY A 225 5.02 11.28 15.39
N ALA A 226 4.38 11.01 14.25
CA ALA A 226 4.20 11.96 13.15
C ALA A 226 2.92 12.80 13.31
N ASP A 227 2.63 13.24 14.53
CA ASP A 227 1.35 13.84 14.91
C ASP A 227 1.08 15.14 14.12
N GLU A 228 2.09 16.00 13.94
CA GLU A 228 1.98 17.25 13.18
C GLU A 228 1.53 17.03 11.73
N LEU A 229 2.00 15.95 11.09
CA LEU A 229 1.61 15.59 9.72
C LEU A 229 0.14 15.19 9.65
N VAL A 230 -0.32 14.41 10.62
CA VAL A 230 -1.71 13.93 10.71
C VAL A 230 -2.65 15.09 11.05
N GLU A 231 -2.31 15.91 12.04
CA GLU A 231 -3.10 17.07 12.45
C GLU A 231 -3.27 18.05 11.29
N ARG A 232 -2.18 18.33 10.54
CA ARG A 232 -2.25 19.14 9.34
C ARG A 232 -3.18 18.54 8.29
N ALA A 233 -3.06 17.25 8.00
CA ALA A 233 -3.93 16.57 7.03
C ALA A 233 -5.40 16.61 7.45
N LEU A 234 -5.71 16.43 8.74
CA LEU A 234 -7.08 16.52 9.25
C LEU A 234 -7.64 17.94 9.17
N SER A 235 -6.83 18.96 9.51
CA SER A 235 -7.23 20.36 9.41
C SER A 235 -7.55 20.76 7.97
N ASP A 236 -6.71 20.34 7.01
CA ASP A 236 -6.94 20.58 5.58
C ASP A 236 -8.21 19.87 5.07
N ALA A 237 -8.52 18.69 5.61
CA ALA A 237 -9.70 17.92 5.24
C ALA A 237 -11.00 18.48 5.84
N GLU A 238 -11.01 18.81 7.14
CA GLU A 238 -12.23 19.09 7.93
C GLU A 238 -13.10 20.16 7.28
N ARG A 239 -12.50 21.32 6.99
CA ARG A 239 -13.22 22.46 6.41
C ARG A 239 -13.92 22.09 5.10
N ARG A 240 -13.23 21.30 4.27
CA ARG A 240 -13.72 20.93 2.93
C ARG A 240 -14.73 19.80 2.99
N LEU A 241 -14.51 18.78 3.83
CA LEU A 241 -15.44 17.66 3.99
C LEU A 241 -16.83 18.13 4.42
N VAL A 242 -16.90 19.08 5.36
CA VAL A 242 -18.18 19.65 5.80
C VAL A 242 -18.81 20.50 4.70
N GLN A 243 -18.03 21.38 4.06
CA GLN A 243 -18.52 22.28 3.01
C GLN A 243 -19.05 21.52 1.77
N ASP A 244 -18.37 20.44 1.38
CA ASP A 244 -18.65 19.68 0.17
C ASP A 244 -19.66 18.53 0.41
N ASP A 245 -20.29 18.48 1.59
CA ASP A 245 -21.30 17.48 1.99
C ASP A 245 -20.76 16.03 1.95
N TRP A 246 -19.59 15.83 2.54
CA TRP A 246 -18.89 14.54 2.70
C TRP A 246 -18.81 13.70 1.42
N PRO A 247 -18.06 14.15 0.39
CA PRO A 247 -17.91 13.39 -0.85
C PRO A 247 -17.20 12.05 -0.67
N GLU A 248 -17.49 11.13 -1.58
CA GLU A 248 -16.81 9.83 -1.68
C GLU A 248 -15.32 9.96 -2.02
N TYR A 249 -14.99 10.84 -2.96
CA TYR A 249 -13.62 11.08 -3.41
C TYR A 249 -13.50 12.47 -4.06
N TYR A 250 -12.25 12.89 -4.29
CA TYR A 250 -11.88 14.16 -4.92
C TYR A 250 -10.93 13.94 -6.09
N ASP A 251 -11.01 14.82 -7.08
CA ASP A 251 -10.27 14.76 -8.34
C ASP A 251 -9.23 15.87 -8.48
N GLY A 252 -8.31 15.66 -9.41
CA GLY A 252 -7.22 16.55 -9.77
C GLY A 252 -5.92 16.23 -9.03
N ARG A 253 -4.80 16.73 -9.56
CA ARG A 253 -3.44 16.47 -9.04
C ARG A 253 -3.36 16.65 -7.52
N ARG A 254 -3.96 17.73 -7.00
CA ARG A 254 -3.99 18.06 -5.56
C ARG A 254 -5.35 17.84 -4.88
N GLY A 255 -6.29 17.10 -5.48
CA GLY A 255 -7.62 16.85 -4.88
C GLY A 255 -8.50 18.10 -4.75
N ARG A 256 -8.37 19.07 -5.66
CA ARG A 256 -9.08 20.36 -5.58
C ARG A 256 -10.56 20.26 -5.97
N LEU A 257 -10.92 19.30 -6.81
CA LEU A 257 -12.28 19.16 -7.32
C LEU A 257 -13.00 18.08 -6.53
N VAL A 258 -14.28 18.29 -6.21
CA VAL A 258 -15.13 17.18 -5.79
C VAL A 258 -15.17 16.16 -6.94
N GLY A 259 -15.07 14.87 -6.64
CA GLY A 259 -14.94 13.85 -7.65
C GLY A 259 -16.09 13.88 -8.65
N GLN A 260 -15.78 13.67 -9.93
CA GLN A 260 -16.71 13.86 -11.05
C GLN A 260 -18.03 13.09 -10.89
N GLN A 261 -17.99 11.92 -10.24
CA GLN A 261 -19.13 11.08 -9.93
C GLN A 261 -19.19 10.74 -8.44
N ALA A 262 -18.58 11.57 -7.58
CA ALA A 262 -18.54 11.31 -6.14
C ALA A 262 -19.95 11.41 -5.55
N ARG A 263 -20.34 10.37 -4.81
CA ARG A 263 -21.54 10.42 -3.98
C ARG A 263 -21.29 11.38 -2.81
N ARG A 264 -22.35 12.07 -2.38
CA ARG A 264 -22.34 12.88 -1.16
C ARG A 264 -22.76 12.05 0.04
N ARG A 265 -22.39 12.51 1.24
CA ARG A 265 -22.69 11.84 2.52
C ARG A 265 -22.22 10.40 2.53
N GLN A 266 -21.05 10.17 1.93
CA GLN A 266 -20.46 8.86 1.84
C GLN A 266 -20.02 8.41 3.23
N THR A 267 -20.59 7.30 3.71
CA THR A 267 -20.44 6.83 5.09
C THR A 267 -18.99 6.67 5.51
N TRP A 268 -18.16 6.05 4.67
CA TRP A 268 -16.75 5.81 5.02
C TRP A 268 -15.88 7.06 5.00
N SER A 269 -16.31 8.15 4.35
CA SER A 269 -15.57 9.41 4.30
C SER A 269 -15.74 10.10 5.65
N ALA A 270 -16.97 10.13 6.16
CA ALA A 270 -17.27 10.62 7.51
C ALA A 270 -16.66 9.70 8.59
N ALA A 271 -16.82 8.38 8.47
CA ALA A 271 -16.29 7.45 9.46
C ALA A 271 -14.76 7.46 9.53
N GLY A 272 -14.07 7.50 8.38
CA GLY A 272 -12.60 7.57 8.33
C GLY A 272 -12.05 8.83 9.01
N TYR A 273 -12.70 9.98 8.79
CA TYR A 273 -12.40 11.23 9.50
C TYR A 273 -12.62 11.09 11.01
N LEU A 274 -13.80 10.61 11.43
CA LEU A 274 -14.14 10.47 12.85
C LEU A 274 -13.20 9.51 13.59
N VAL A 275 -12.83 8.38 12.98
CA VAL A 275 -11.86 7.45 13.56
C VAL A 275 -10.49 8.12 13.70
N ALA A 276 -10.04 8.87 12.69
CA ALA A 276 -8.77 9.61 12.77
C ALA A 276 -8.76 10.63 13.92
N CYS A 277 -9.83 11.42 14.08
CA CYS A 277 -9.97 12.35 15.20
C CYS A 277 -9.95 11.61 16.55
N GLN A 278 -10.71 10.52 16.66
CA GLN A 278 -10.77 9.74 17.91
C GLN A 278 -9.42 9.11 18.29
N LEU A 279 -8.63 8.69 17.30
CA LEU A 279 -7.30 8.15 17.53
C LEU A 279 -6.34 9.24 18.05
N LEU A 280 -6.40 10.46 17.51
CA LEU A 280 -5.59 11.58 18.02
C LEU A 280 -6.04 12.04 19.42
N GLU A 281 -7.36 12.15 19.65
CA GLU A 281 -7.90 12.55 20.95
C GLU A 281 -7.60 11.52 22.06
N ARG A 282 -7.57 10.24 21.69
CA ARG A 282 -7.41 9.11 22.61
C ARG A 282 -6.51 8.03 22.00
N PRO A 283 -5.17 8.22 22.02
CA PRO A 283 -4.22 7.30 21.41
C PRO A 283 -4.34 5.85 21.90
N GLU A 284 -4.83 5.63 23.13
CA GLU A 284 -5.05 4.29 23.67
C GLU A 284 -6.11 3.47 22.91
N ARG A 285 -6.95 4.11 22.09
CA ARG A 285 -7.95 3.43 21.25
C ARG A 285 -7.33 2.61 20.13
N ILE A 286 -6.05 2.79 19.85
CA ILE A 286 -5.30 1.98 18.89
C ILE A 286 -5.39 0.48 19.20
N GLU A 287 -5.49 0.13 20.49
CA GLU A 287 -5.61 -1.25 20.98
C GLU A 287 -6.90 -1.92 20.50
N LEU A 288 -7.98 -1.15 20.26
CA LEU A 288 -9.25 -1.68 19.75
C LEU A 288 -9.15 -2.25 18.34
N LEU A 289 -8.15 -1.82 17.57
CA LEU A 289 -7.97 -2.26 16.19
C LEU A 289 -7.25 -3.61 16.11
N HIS A 290 -6.55 -4.04 17.18
CA HIS A 290 -5.78 -5.28 17.21
C HIS A 290 -4.88 -5.49 15.97
N LEU A 291 -4.28 -4.40 15.48
CA LEU A 291 -3.33 -4.39 14.36
C LEU A 291 -1.91 -4.18 14.90
N GLY A 292 -0.89 -4.76 14.28
CA GLY A 292 0.51 -4.48 14.61
C GLY A 292 1.22 -5.64 15.30
N ARG A 293 1.36 -6.77 14.59
CA ARG A 293 2.13 -7.91 15.06
C ARG A 293 3.49 -7.91 14.37
N SER A 294 4.57 -7.84 15.13
CA SER A 294 5.90 -8.11 14.58
C SER A 294 6.01 -9.60 14.26
N VAL A 295 6.30 -9.90 13.00
CA VAL A 295 6.71 -11.24 12.57
C VAL A 295 8.23 -11.20 12.42
N GLU A 296 8.91 -11.85 13.36
CA GLU A 296 10.34 -12.11 13.29
C GLU A 296 10.61 -13.39 12.50
N GLY A 297 11.68 -13.39 11.70
CA GLY A 297 12.31 -14.60 11.18
C GLY A 297 11.73 -15.17 9.89
N ALA A 298 12.33 -14.82 8.76
CA ALA A 298 12.75 -15.80 7.77
C ALA A 298 14.01 -15.26 7.09
N SER A 299 15.19 -15.67 7.57
CA SER A 299 16.30 -15.81 6.63
C SER A 299 15.89 -16.94 5.69
N CYS A 300 15.88 -16.71 4.37
CA CYS A 300 15.93 -17.82 3.43
C CYS A 300 17.20 -18.62 3.72
N ALA A 301 17.13 -19.62 4.61
CA ALA A 301 17.97 -20.78 4.47
C ALA A 301 17.49 -21.43 3.18
N ALA A 302 18.31 -21.32 2.13
CA ALA A 302 18.07 -22.00 0.87
C ALA A 302 17.73 -23.48 1.17
N PRO A 303 16.76 -24.10 0.47
CA PRO A 303 16.71 -25.55 0.48
C PRO A 303 18.03 -26.04 -0.12
N VAL A 304 18.72 -26.89 0.64
CA VAL A 304 19.91 -27.64 0.20
C VAL A 304 19.59 -28.42 -1.07
#